data_AF-A0A370HK42-F1
#
_entry.id   AF-A0A370HK42-F1
#
_cell.length_a   1.000
_cell.length_b   1.000
_cell.length_c   1.000
_cell.angle_alpha   90.00
_cell.angle_beta   90.00
_cell.angle_gamma   90.00
#
_symmetry.space_group_name_H-M   'P 1'
#
loop_
_entity.id
_entity.type
_entity.pdbx_description
1 polymer ?
#
loop_
_entity_poly.entity_id
_entity_poly.type
_entity_poly.pdbx_seq_one_letter_code
_entity_poly.pdbx_strand_id
1 'polypeptide(L)'
;MDPVVGWRTSVRLPRDHYVRLDSNDYSVHPSAIGRHVEVRADLQHVVVTCGGVEVARHHRCWANHQTLSDPEHVAAAAQMRRSRRLAAVPVFDTSVEHRDLSAYDRLFDLDSEGIA
;
A
#
# COMPACT_ATOMS: atom_id res chain seq x y z
N MET A 1 -24.27 24.47 -14.62
CA MET A 1 -24.14 23.18 -13.92
C MET A 1 -23.91 22.18 -15.03
N ASP A 2 -22.65 21.82 -15.22
CA ASP A 2 -22.26 21.03 -16.39
C ASP A 2 -22.78 19.60 -16.23
N PRO A 3 -23.23 18.95 -17.31
CA PRO A 3 -23.75 17.59 -17.23
C PRO A 3 -22.66 16.67 -16.68
N VAL A 4 -23.04 15.79 -15.76
CA VAL A 4 -22.14 14.74 -15.26
C VAL A 4 -21.88 13.77 -16.41
N VAL A 5 -20.73 13.94 -17.06
CA VAL A 5 -20.23 13.06 -18.10
C VAL A 5 -19.08 12.21 -17.53
N GLY A 6 -19.06 10.93 -17.90
CA GLY A 6 -18.01 10.00 -17.50
C GLY A 6 -18.30 9.24 -16.20
N TRP A 7 -17.27 8.51 -15.75
CA TRP A 7 -17.34 7.69 -14.55
C TRP A 7 -16.63 8.40 -13.39
N ARG A 8 -17.25 8.46 -12.21
CA ARG A 8 -16.66 9.06 -11.01
C ARG A 8 -16.90 8.15 -9.82
N THR A 9 -15.84 7.79 -9.11
CA THR A 9 -15.94 7.05 -7.85
C THR A 9 -14.93 7.57 -6.84
N SER A 10 -15.22 7.37 -5.55
CA SER A 10 -14.33 7.72 -4.46
C SER A 10 -14.02 6.45 -3.69
N VAL A 11 -12.74 6.20 -3.43
CA VAL A 11 -12.27 5.01 -2.72
C VAL A 11 -11.13 5.40 -1.79
N ARG A 12 -11.00 4.69 -0.68
CA ARG A 12 -9.81 4.81 0.15
C ARG A 12 -8.69 3.99 -0.48
N LEU A 13 -7.57 4.64 -0.81
CA LEU A 13 -6.48 3.97 -1.53
C LEU A 13 -5.90 2.83 -0.69
N PRO A 14 -5.95 1.58 -1.17
CA PRO A 14 -5.40 0.44 -0.46
C PRO A 14 -3.86 0.49 -0.42
N ARG A 15 -3.27 -0.34 0.45
CA ARG A 15 -1.81 -0.37 0.69
C ARG A 15 -1.01 -0.84 -0.52
N ASP A 16 -1.63 -1.60 -1.40
CA ASP A 16 -1.08 -2.05 -2.67
C ASP A 16 -1.09 -0.95 -3.73
N HIS A 17 -1.53 0.27 -3.46
CA HIS A 17 -1.47 1.45 -4.34
C HIS A 17 -2.14 1.28 -5.72
N TYR A 18 -3.14 0.41 -5.85
CA TYR A 18 -3.93 0.25 -7.07
C TYR A 18 -5.39 0.68 -6.88
N VAL A 19 -6.00 1.17 -7.96
CA VAL A 19 -7.44 1.39 -8.07
C VAL A 19 -8.00 0.55 -9.20
N ARG A 20 -9.14 -0.09 -8.96
CA ARG A 20 -9.82 -0.90 -9.96
C ARG A 20 -10.91 -0.11 -10.68
N LEU A 21 -10.88 -0.13 -12.01
CA LEU A 21 -11.90 0.44 -12.88
C LEU A 21 -12.09 -0.47 -14.11
N ASP A 22 -13.33 -0.81 -14.43
CA ASP A 22 -13.69 -1.67 -15.59
C ASP A 22 -12.88 -2.97 -15.68
N SER A 23 -12.71 -3.66 -14.55
CA SER A 23 -11.91 -4.90 -14.44
C SER A 23 -10.40 -4.72 -14.68
N ASN A 24 -9.89 -3.48 -14.73
CA ASN A 24 -8.47 -3.18 -14.83
C ASN A 24 -7.98 -2.48 -13.57
N ASP A 25 -6.73 -2.73 -13.21
CA ASP A 25 -6.05 -2.13 -12.06
C ASP A 25 -5.08 -1.06 -12.54
N TYR A 26 -5.20 0.15 -12.02
CA TYR A 26 -4.33 1.29 -12.34
C TYR A 26 -3.52 1.68 -11.12
N SER A 27 -2.21 1.84 -11.26
CA SER A 27 -1.36 2.25 -10.15
C SER A 27 -1.59 3.72 -9.79
N VAL A 28 -1.50 4.03 -8.51
CA VAL A 28 -1.61 5.38 -7.96
C VAL A 28 -0.36 5.72 -7.17
N HIS A 29 0.03 6.99 -7.16
CA HIS A 29 1.19 7.40 -6.39
C HIS A 29 1.03 7.03 -4.90
N PRO A 30 1.99 6.30 -4.31
CA PRO A 30 1.84 5.70 -2.97
C PRO A 30 1.78 6.73 -1.83
N SER A 31 2.10 8.00 -2.08
CA SER A 31 1.88 9.09 -1.10
C SER A 31 0.41 9.25 -0.70
N ALA A 32 -0.53 8.77 -1.52
CA ALA A 32 -1.95 8.80 -1.25
C ALA A 32 -2.47 7.56 -0.50
N ILE A 33 -1.62 6.58 -0.16
CA ILE A 33 -2.05 5.35 0.52
C ILE A 33 -2.79 5.68 1.82
N GLY A 34 -3.96 5.06 2.02
CA GLY A 34 -4.81 5.27 3.19
C GLY A 34 -5.67 6.53 3.13
N ARG A 35 -5.49 7.41 2.13
CA ARG A 35 -6.31 8.61 1.93
C ARG A 35 -7.50 8.30 1.01
N HIS A 36 -8.55 9.11 1.09
CA HIS A 36 -9.61 9.09 0.08
C HIS A 36 -9.09 9.70 -1.22
N VAL A 37 -9.24 8.94 -2.30
CA VAL A 37 -8.91 9.35 -3.66
C VAL A 37 -10.17 9.33 -4.51
N GLU A 38 -10.25 10.28 -5.42
CA GLU A 38 -11.32 10.41 -6.37
C GLU A 38 -10.82 9.98 -7.74
N VAL A 39 -11.46 8.95 -8.30
CA VAL A 39 -11.17 8.41 -9.62
C VAL A 39 -12.19 8.98 -10.59
N ARG A 40 -11.70 9.61 -11.66
CA ARG A 40 -12.49 10.10 -12.80
C ARG A 40 -12.02 9.40 -14.05
N ALA A 41 -12.95 8.91 -14.86
CA ALA A 41 -12.62 8.28 -16.12
C ALA A 41 -13.45 8.88 -17.26
N ASP A 42 -12.74 9.27 -18.32
CA ASP A 42 -13.30 9.60 -19.62
C ASP A 42 -12.99 8.46 -20.61
N LEU A 43 -13.23 8.68 -21.91
CA LEU A 43 -13.00 7.65 -22.93
C LEU A 43 -11.51 7.31 -23.14
N GLN A 44 -10.61 8.19 -22.76
CA GLN A 44 -9.18 8.17 -23.07
C GLN A 44 -8.31 8.04 -21.83
N HIS A 45 -8.76 8.52 -20.67
CA HIS A 45 -7.95 8.61 -19.47
C HIS A 45 -8.70 8.21 -18.20
N VAL A 46 -7.93 7.68 -17.27
CA VAL A 46 -8.29 7.49 -15.87
C VAL A 46 -7.41 8.43 -15.06
N VAL A 47 -8.03 9.40 -14.39
CA VAL A 47 -7.36 10.41 -13.56
C VAL A 47 -7.75 10.17 -12.11
N VAL A 48 -6.76 10.09 -11.24
CA VAL A 48 -6.95 9.92 -9.80
C VAL A 48 -6.47 11.17 -9.09
N THR A 49 -7.31 11.74 -8.23
CA THR A 49 -6.99 12.93 -7.45
C THR A 49 -7.15 12.66 -5.95
N CYS A 50 -6.31 13.28 -5.12
CA CYS A 50 -6.39 13.22 -3.67
C CYS A 50 -6.44 14.65 -3.12
N GLY A 51 -7.58 15.06 -2.57
CA GLY A 51 -7.77 16.44 -2.07
C GLY A 51 -7.56 17.50 -3.15
N GLY A 52 -7.94 17.20 -4.40
CA GLY A 52 -7.78 18.12 -5.55
C GLY A 52 -6.43 18.04 -6.26
N VAL A 53 -5.44 17.32 -5.71
CA VAL A 53 -4.14 17.12 -6.36
C VAL A 53 -4.16 15.84 -7.18
N GLU A 54 -3.72 15.88 -8.43
CA GLU A 54 -3.57 14.70 -9.28
C GLU A 54 -2.45 13.81 -8.75
N VAL A 55 -2.76 12.53 -8.55
CA VAL A 55 -1.86 11.50 -8.00
C VAL A 55 -1.68 10.31 -8.95
N ALA A 56 -2.42 10.28 -10.06
CA ALA A 56 -2.18 9.40 -11.18
C ALA A 56 -2.97 9.85 -12.41
N ARG A 57 -2.40 9.59 -13.59
CA ARG A 57 -3.08 9.71 -14.88
C ARG A 57 -2.62 8.57 -15.76
N HIS A 58 -3.58 7.80 -16.26
CA HIS A 58 -3.34 6.67 -17.15
C HIS A 58 -4.18 6.79 -18.39
N HIS A 59 -3.68 6.26 -19.52
CA HIS A 59 -4.55 5.97 -20.65
C HIS A 59 -5.52 4.86 -20.28
N ARG A 60 -6.79 5.02 -20.65
CA ARG A 60 -7.82 4.03 -20.36
C ARG A 60 -7.59 2.79 -21.20
N CYS A 61 -7.47 1.66 -20.52
CA CYS A 61 -7.42 0.35 -21.13
C CYS A 61 -8.85 -0.21 -21.26
N TRP A 62 -9.18 -0.68 -22.45
CA TRP A 62 -10.47 -1.32 -22.77
C TRP A 62 -10.39 -2.85 -22.81
N ALA A 63 -9.21 -3.43 -22.56
CA ALA A 63 -9.06 -4.85 -22.31
C ALA A 63 -9.59 -5.18 -20.89
N ASN A 64 -9.60 -6.46 -20.52
CA ASN A 64 -10.01 -6.91 -19.19
C ASN A 64 -8.82 -7.46 -18.41
N HIS A 65 -8.86 -7.35 -17.09
CA HIS A 65 -7.90 -7.96 -16.16
C HIS A 65 -6.44 -7.49 -16.38
N GLN A 66 -6.24 -6.24 -16.81
CA GLN A 66 -4.90 -5.67 -16.96
C GLN A 66 -4.46 -4.96 -15.68
N THR A 67 -3.15 -4.97 -15.42
CA THR A 67 -2.53 -4.19 -14.35
C THR A 67 -1.59 -3.16 -14.95
N LEU A 68 -2.02 -1.91 -14.97
CA LEU A 68 -1.28 -0.78 -15.52
C LEU A 68 -0.47 -0.13 -14.40
N SER A 69 0.85 -0.34 -14.44
CA SER A 69 1.77 0.19 -13.45
C SER A 69 2.68 1.24 -14.06
N ASP A 70 2.53 2.48 -13.60
CA ASP A 70 3.49 3.55 -13.86
C ASP A 70 4.84 3.25 -13.18
N PRO A 71 5.98 3.31 -13.91
CA PRO A 71 7.31 3.11 -13.32
C PRO A 71 7.63 4.10 -12.18
N GLU A 72 7.13 5.33 -12.22
CA GLU A 72 7.31 6.32 -11.15
C GLU A 72 6.62 5.86 -9.87
N HIS A 73 5.39 5.36 -9.97
CA HIS A 73 4.65 4.84 -8.82
C HIS A 73 5.35 3.63 -8.20
N VAL A 74 5.87 2.73 -9.03
CA VAL A 74 6.63 1.55 -8.56
C VAL A 74 7.91 1.98 -7.84
N ALA A 75 8.64 2.95 -8.39
CA ALA A 75 9.86 3.48 -7.79
C ALA A 75 9.57 4.17 -6.44
N ALA A 76 8.54 5.01 -6.39
CA ALA A 76 8.07 5.67 -5.17
C ALA A 76 7.63 4.64 -4.10
N ALA A 77 6.94 3.57 -4.52
CA ALA A 77 6.49 2.52 -3.60
C ALA A 77 7.68 1.75 -3.03
N ALA A 78 8.67 1.45 -3.88
CA ALA A 78 9.91 0.82 -3.44
C ALA A 78 10.67 1.71 -2.43
N GLN A 79 10.74 3.02 -2.67
CA GLN A 79 11.34 3.97 -1.73
C GLN A 79 10.61 4.00 -0.39
N MET A 80 9.28 4.14 -0.40
CA MET A 80 8.47 4.15 0.82
C MET A 80 8.65 2.86 1.64
N ARG A 81 8.69 1.69 0.97
CA ARG A 81 8.95 0.40 1.62
C ARG A 81 10.34 0.34 2.25
N ARG A 82 11.37 0.84 1.55
CA ARG A 82 12.74 0.94 2.09
C ARG A 82 12.78 1.82 3.33
N SER A 83 12.20 3.02 3.26
CA SER A 83 12.15 3.96 4.38
C SER A 83 11.43 3.37 5.60
N ARG A 84 10.30 2.68 5.41
CA ARG A 84 9.60 1.99 6.51
C ARG A 84 10.42 0.87 7.14
N ARG A 85 11.22 0.14 6.34
CA ARG A 85 12.08 -0.93 6.87
C ARG A 85 13.24 -0.38 7.68
N LEU A 86 13.77 0.79 7.30
CA LEU A 86 14.88 1.45 7.99
C LEU A 86 14.42 2.33 9.16
N ALA A 87 13.13 2.65 9.25
CA ALA A 87 12.58 3.36 10.39
C ALA A 87 12.80 2.51 11.64
N ALA A 88 13.57 3.05 12.61
CA ALA A 88 13.77 2.40 13.89
C ALA A 88 12.40 2.12 14.51
N VAL A 89 12.17 0.87 14.94
CA VAL A 89 11.04 0.57 15.81
C VAL A 89 11.27 1.40 17.07
N PRO A 90 10.36 2.30 17.45
CA PRO A 90 10.52 3.05 18.69
C PRO A 90 10.70 2.04 19.82
N VAL A 91 11.83 2.14 20.52
CA VAL A 91 12.06 1.36 21.73
C VAL A 91 11.03 1.85 22.74
N PHE A 92 9.96 1.09 22.90
CA PHE A 92 8.99 1.36 23.96
C PHE A 92 9.64 0.94 25.27
N ASP A 93 9.96 1.90 26.13
CA ASP A 93 10.32 1.65 27.53
C ASP A 93 9.07 1.36 28.36
N THR A 94 8.22 0.45 27.86
CA THR A 94 7.14 -0.10 28.65
C THR A 94 7.77 -1.24 29.44
N SER A 95 7.87 -1.10 30.76
CA SER A 95 8.30 -2.17 31.64
C SER A 95 7.23 -3.29 31.62
N VAL A 96 7.29 -4.14 30.61
CA VAL A 96 6.58 -5.40 30.60
C VAL A 96 7.36 -6.38 31.45
N GLU A 97 6.64 -7.13 32.29
CA GLU A 97 7.22 -8.21 33.08
C GLU A 97 7.83 -9.24 32.10
N HIS A 98 9.16 -9.25 32.01
CA HIS A 98 9.87 -10.25 31.24
C HIS A 98 9.86 -11.54 32.02
N ARG A 99 9.05 -12.50 31.57
CA ARG A 99 9.06 -13.85 32.13
C ARG A 99 10.41 -14.49 31.85
N ASP A 100 10.97 -15.15 32.86
CA ASP A 100 12.21 -15.90 32.76
C ASP A 100 12.10 -16.96 31.65
N LEU A 101 12.92 -16.80 30.60
CA LEU A 101 12.92 -17.68 29.42
C LEU A 101 13.43 -19.08 29.76
N SER A 102 14.24 -19.24 30.81
CA SER A 102 14.73 -20.54 31.26
C SER A 102 13.61 -21.46 31.77
N ALA A 103 12.43 -20.90 32.07
CA ALA A 103 11.24 -21.69 32.36
C ALA A 103 10.68 -22.40 31.11
N TYR A 104 10.87 -21.83 29.92
CA TYR A 104 10.53 -22.48 28.66
C TYR A 104 11.59 -23.47 28.23
N ASP A 105 12.87 -23.13 28.39
CA ASP A 105 13.97 -24.06 28.07
C ASP A 105 13.80 -25.38 28.86
N ARG A 106 13.52 -25.27 30.17
CA ARG A 106 13.17 -26.40 31.05
C ARG A 106 11.89 -27.14 30.67
N LEU A 107 10.89 -26.45 30.10
CA LEU A 107 9.64 -27.08 29.67
C LEU A 107 9.84 -27.88 28.37
N PHE A 108 10.76 -27.44 27.52
CA PHE A 108 11.06 -28.05 26.23
C PHE A 108 12.33 -28.92 26.23
N ASP A 109 12.95 -29.14 27.40
CA ASP A 109 14.20 -29.90 27.57
C ASP A 109 15.36 -29.37 26.68
N LEU A 110 15.38 -28.06 26.40
CA LEU A 110 16.40 -27.42 25.58
C LEU A 110 17.70 -27.13 26.33
N ASP A 111 17.74 -27.45 27.62
CA ASP A 111 18.87 -27.28 28.53
C ASP A 111 20.00 -28.29 28.25
N SER A 112 19.69 -29.35 27.49
CA SER A 112 20.58 -30.47 27.24
C SER A 112 20.56 -30.90 25.78
N GLU A 113 21.28 -30.17 24.93
CA GLU A 113 21.94 -30.80 23.78
C GLU A 113 23.28 -30.14 23.51
N GLY A 114 24.33 -30.98 23.61
CA GLY A 114 25.72 -30.59 23.55
C GLY A 114 26.15 -30.12 22.18
N ILE A 115 26.98 -29.08 22.17
CA ILE A 115 27.92 -28.82 21.08
C ILE A 115 29.21 -29.53 21.49
N ALA A 116 29.45 -30.70 20.90
CA ALA A 116 30.76 -31.34 20.82
C ALA A 116 31.18 -31.37 19.34
#